data_AF-A0A2M8B3D9-F1
#
_entry.id   AF-A0A2M8B3D9-F1
#
_cell.length_a   1.000
_cell.length_b   1.000
_cell.length_c   1.000
_cell.angle_alpha   90.00
_cell.angle_beta   90.00
_cell.angle_gamma   90.00
#
_symmetry.space_group_name_H-M   'P 1'
#
loop_
_entity.id
_entity.type
_entity.pdbx_description
1 polymer ?
#
loop_
_entity_poly.entity_id
_entity_poly.type
_entity_poly.pdbx_seq_one_letter_code
_entity_poly.pdbx_strand_id
1 'polypeptide(L)'
;GAAELSRLEAEACPGEGSCQGLYTANTMACLTETMGMSLPGCATALAGMSKKRHIAYASGQRVVELVRENVTARKILTKAAFANATRVDLALGGSSNSVLHLLAIAREAGVPLPLSEFDRLSRETPQLTTVTPGGPHMMEDVEYAGGIPAILNRLLPFLKKNPTVSGEEITAIARRGRVLDDGIIRTLKAPVRKEGGLAILTGNLAPGGAVVKQSGVDPSMFSFRGKARVFDSEEAAMAAIMGGKIRPGSIVVIRYEGPRGGPGMREMLSPTAAIMGMGLGTKVALITDGRFSGGTHGPCIGHISPEAMEG
;
A
#
# COMPACT_ATOMS: atom_id res chain seq x y z
N GLY A 1 -8.40 9.53 29.95
CA GLY A 1 -8.21 8.74 31.19
C GLY A 1 -8.36 7.24 30.93
N ALA A 2 -8.13 6.33 31.89
CA ALA A 2 -8.21 4.88 31.65
C ALA A 2 -9.59 4.42 31.14
N ALA A 3 -10.67 5.00 31.67
CA ALA A 3 -12.04 4.71 31.22
C ALA A 3 -12.30 5.16 29.77
N GLU A 4 -11.72 6.29 29.36
CA GLU A 4 -11.80 6.79 27.99
C GLU A 4 -11.04 5.86 27.03
N LEU A 5 -9.84 5.41 27.41
CA LEU A 5 -9.06 4.46 26.63
C LEU A 5 -9.81 3.13 26.44
N SER A 6 -10.45 2.62 27.50
CA SER A 6 -11.26 1.39 27.43
C SER A 6 -12.48 1.55 26.52
N ARG A 7 -13.10 2.73 26.50
CA ARG A 7 -14.19 3.02 25.55
C ARG A 7 -13.71 3.06 24.10
N LEU A 8 -12.59 3.73 23.85
CA LEU A 8 -11.98 3.76 22.52
C LEU A 8 -11.61 2.35 22.05
N GLU A 9 -11.06 1.51 22.93
CA GLU A 9 -10.74 0.11 22.62
C GLU A 9 -12.00 -0.69 22.24
N ALA A 10 -13.09 -0.53 23.00
CA ALA A 10 -14.35 -1.22 22.72
C ALA A 10 -15.02 -0.75 21.41
N GLU A 11 -14.82 0.52 21.01
CA GLU A 11 -15.42 1.10 19.81
C GLU A 11 -14.50 1.02 18.56
N ALA A 12 -13.22 0.68 18.73
CA ALA A 12 -12.23 0.66 17.64
C ALA A 12 -12.49 -0.43 16.58
N CYS A 13 -13.09 -1.55 16.99
CA CYS A 13 -13.34 -2.72 16.14
C CYS A 13 -14.81 -3.15 16.25
N PRO A 14 -15.76 -2.39 15.67
CA PRO A 14 -17.19 -2.58 15.89
C PRO A 14 -17.79 -3.84 15.25
N GLY A 15 -17.01 -4.62 14.49
CA GLY A 15 -17.49 -5.80 13.81
C GLY A 15 -16.40 -6.58 13.08
N GLU A 16 -16.84 -7.50 12.21
CA GLU A 16 -15.96 -8.32 11.39
C GLU A 16 -15.30 -7.55 10.24
N GLY A 17 -14.16 -8.06 9.77
CA GLY A 17 -13.46 -7.55 8.59
C GLY A 17 -11.97 -7.34 8.82
N SER A 18 -11.29 -6.89 7.77
CA SER A 18 -9.93 -6.35 7.87
C SER A 18 -9.96 -4.91 8.42
N CYS A 19 -8.78 -4.35 8.71
CA CYS A 19 -8.66 -2.94 9.06
C CYS A 19 -9.38 -2.03 8.05
N GLN A 20 -9.97 -0.92 8.51
CA GLN A 20 -10.79 -0.05 7.67
C GLN A 20 -10.00 0.88 6.73
N GLY A 21 -8.76 1.23 7.10
CA GLY A 21 -7.87 2.06 6.29
C GLY A 21 -7.23 1.31 5.13
N LEU A 22 -6.55 2.02 4.23
CA LEU A 22 -5.78 1.44 3.12
C LEU A 22 -4.42 0.92 3.61
N TYR A 23 -4.49 -0.07 4.51
CA TYR A 23 -3.34 -0.84 4.97
C TYR A 23 -3.12 -2.05 4.05
N THR A 24 -2.15 -2.91 4.37
CA THR A 24 -1.74 -4.01 3.50
C THR A 24 -2.89 -4.94 3.08
N ALA A 25 -3.84 -5.25 3.98
CA ALA A 25 -4.99 -6.10 3.64
C ALA A 25 -5.85 -5.50 2.50
N ASN A 26 -6.30 -4.24 2.66
CA ASN A 26 -7.12 -3.59 1.64
C ASN A 26 -6.32 -3.24 0.39
N THR A 27 -5.06 -2.82 0.54
CA THR A 27 -4.17 -2.65 -0.62
C THR A 27 -4.11 -3.95 -1.43
N MET A 28 -3.77 -5.08 -0.81
CA MET A 28 -3.65 -6.35 -1.53
C MET A 28 -4.98 -6.85 -2.08
N ALA A 29 -6.12 -6.58 -1.43
CA ALA A 29 -7.44 -6.85 -1.99
C ALA A 29 -7.68 -6.07 -3.29
N CYS A 30 -7.41 -4.75 -3.28
CA CYS A 30 -7.50 -3.87 -4.45
C CYS A 30 -6.60 -4.34 -5.60
N LEU A 31 -5.37 -4.76 -5.28
CA LEU A 31 -4.40 -5.25 -6.26
C LEU A 31 -4.79 -6.63 -6.81
N THR A 32 -5.36 -7.50 -5.98
CA THR A 32 -5.87 -8.81 -6.42
C THR A 32 -7.00 -8.64 -7.44
N GLU A 33 -7.93 -7.71 -7.18
CA GLU A 33 -8.98 -7.38 -8.14
C GLU A 33 -8.42 -6.78 -9.43
N THR A 34 -7.46 -5.87 -9.31
CA THR A 34 -6.82 -5.21 -10.47
C THR A 34 -6.02 -6.17 -11.35
N MET A 35 -5.30 -7.11 -10.74
CA MET A 35 -4.61 -8.18 -11.46
C MET A 35 -5.59 -9.14 -12.15
N GLY A 36 -6.89 -9.04 -11.84
CA GLY A 36 -7.93 -9.89 -12.39
C GLY A 36 -8.07 -11.21 -11.66
N MET A 37 -7.63 -11.31 -10.41
CA MET A 37 -7.67 -12.54 -9.61
C MET A 37 -8.85 -12.60 -8.62
N SER A 38 -9.68 -11.56 -8.55
CA SER A 38 -10.98 -11.59 -7.87
C SER A 38 -12.07 -11.02 -8.77
N LEU A 39 -13.33 -11.33 -8.45
CA LEU A 39 -14.46 -10.75 -9.18
C LEU A 39 -14.52 -9.22 -9.02
N PRO A 40 -15.03 -8.48 -10.02
CA PRO A 40 -15.17 -7.02 -9.93
C PRO A 40 -16.04 -6.57 -8.76
N GLY A 41 -15.59 -5.53 -8.05
CA GLY A 41 -16.22 -4.99 -6.85
C GLY A 41 -16.02 -5.82 -5.58
N CYS A 42 -15.12 -6.81 -5.58
CA CYS A 42 -14.83 -7.64 -4.42
C CYS A 42 -13.96 -6.92 -3.39
N ALA A 43 -12.95 -6.19 -3.84
CA ALA A 43 -11.92 -5.59 -3.00
C ALA A 43 -12.49 -4.58 -2.01
N THR A 44 -13.45 -3.76 -2.44
CA THR A 44 -14.02 -2.68 -1.64
C THR A 44 -15.35 -3.03 -0.97
N ALA A 45 -15.99 -4.14 -1.35
CA ALA A 45 -17.20 -4.59 -0.67
C ALA A 45 -16.92 -4.79 0.84
N LEU A 46 -17.72 -4.18 1.69
CA LEU A 46 -17.56 -4.30 3.14
C LEU A 46 -17.97 -5.69 3.63
N ALA A 47 -17.37 -6.14 4.72
CA ALA A 47 -17.57 -7.50 5.25
C ALA A 47 -19.06 -7.81 5.53
N GLY A 48 -19.76 -6.90 6.23
CA GLY A 48 -21.17 -7.06 6.59
C GLY A 48 -22.18 -6.86 5.44
N MET A 49 -21.75 -6.46 4.23
CA MET A 49 -22.69 -6.24 3.12
C MET A 49 -23.18 -7.55 2.51
N SER A 50 -24.48 -7.62 2.18
CA SER A 50 -25.03 -8.72 1.36
C SER A 50 -24.30 -8.87 0.01
N LYS A 51 -23.71 -7.79 -0.52
CA LYS A 51 -22.83 -7.81 -1.70
C LYS A 51 -21.68 -8.82 -1.53
N LYS A 52 -21.03 -8.88 -0.36
CA LYS A 52 -19.92 -9.81 -0.11
C LYS A 52 -20.38 -11.27 -0.17
N ARG A 53 -21.56 -11.58 0.38
CA ARG A 53 -22.17 -12.92 0.29
C ARG A 53 -22.49 -13.32 -1.15
N HIS A 54 -23.04 -12.42 -1.95
CA HIS A 54 -23.29 -12.69 -3.37
C HIS A 54 -21.99 -12.93 -4.15
N ILE A 55 -20.94 -12.14 -3.88
CA ILE A 55 -19.63 -12.32 -4.52
C ILE A 55 -19.01 -13.67 -4.13
N ALA A 56 -19.14 -14.09 -2.87
CA ALA A 56 -18.66 -15.41 -2.43
C ALA A 56 -19.36 -16.54 -3.20
N TYR A 57 -20.69 -16.49 -3.32
CA TYR A 57 -21.46 -17.47 -4.10
C TYR A 57 -21.06 -17.46 -5.58
N ALA A 58 -21.01 -16.29 -6.22
CA ALA A 58 -20.60 -16.13 -7.61
C ALA A 58 -19.16 -16.63 -7.85
N SER A 59 -18.26 -16.46 -6.88
CA SER A 59 -16.89 -16.99 -6.96
C SER A 59 -16.88 -18.51 -6.99
N GLY A 60 -17.75 -19.16 -6.21
CA GLY A 60 -17.93 -20.62 -6.23
C GLY A 60 -18.46 -21.14 -7.58
N GLN A 61 -19.36 -20.41 -8.22
CA GLN A 61 -19.80 -20.74 -9.59
C GLN A 61 -18.67 -20.55 -10.59
N ARG A 62 -17.99 -19.40 -10.52
CA ARG A 62 -16.98 -19.03 -11.50
C ARG A 62 -15.75 -19.94 -11.47
N VAL A 63 -15.33 -20.42 -10.30
CA VAL A 63 -14.18 -21.34 -10.23
C VAL A 63 -14.43 -22.66 -10.96
N VAL A 64 -15.67 -23.19 -10.95
CA VAL A 64 -16.04 -24.40 -11.70
C VAL A 64 -15.93 -24.15 -13.21
N GLU A 65 -16.36 -22.98 -13.67
CA GLU A 65 -16.24 -22.57 -15.07
C GLU A 65 -14.77 -22.40 -15.49
N LEU A 66 -13.95 -21.74 -14.67
CA LEU A 66 -12.52 -21.58 -14.94
C LEU A 66 -11.80 -22.93 -15.09
N VAL A 67 -12.16 -23.93 -14.28
CA VAL A 67 -11.62 -25.30 -14.41
C VAL A 67 -12.05 -25.93 -15.75
N ARG A 68 -13.33 -25.81 -16.13
CA ARG A 68 -13.84 -26.32 -17.42
C ARG A 68 -13.19 -25.63 -18.63
N GLU A 69 -12.95 -24.33 -18.52
CA GLU A 69 -12.27 -23.50 -19.53
C GLU A 69 -10.75 -23.66 -19.52
N ASN A 70 -10.20 -24.45 -18.57
CA ASN A 70 -8.76 -24.63 -18.36
C ASN A 70 -8.01 -23.28 -18.18
N VAL A 71 -8.63 -22.33 -17.49
CA VAL A 71 -8.02 -21.03 -17.16
C VAL A 71 -7.23 -21.16 -15.86
N THR A 72 -5.93 -20.89 -15.91
CA THR A 72 -5.02 -20.98 -14.76
C THR A 72 -4.56 -19.59 -14.33
N ALA A 73 -4.10 -19.45 -13.08
CA ALA A 73 -3.61 -18.18 -12.55
C ALA A 73 -2.50 -17.55 -13.43
N ARG A 74 -1.58 -18.36 -13.97
CA ARG A 74 -0.50 -17.87 -14.87
C ARG A 74 -1.00 -17.33 -16.21
N LYS A 75 -2.20 -17.71 -16.66
CA LYS A 75 -2.83 -17.11 -17.86
C LYS A 75 -3.36 -15.70 -17.57
N ILE A 76 -3.61 -15.37 -16.29
CA ILE A 76 -4.13 -14.08 -15.82
C ILE A 76 -3.00 -13.17 -15.32
N LEU A 77 -2.08 -13.72 -14.51
CA LEU A 77 -0.97 -12.99 -13.91
C LEU A 77 0.14 -12.71 -14.93
N THR A 78 -0.14 -11.78 -15.84
CA THR A 78 0.76 -11.34 -16.91
C THR A 78 1.53 -10.08 -16.53
N LYS A 79 2.54 -9.70 -17.32
CA LYS A 79 3.22 -8.39 -17.18
C LYS A 79 2.24 -7.21 -17.21
N ALA A 80 1.13 -7.33 -17.96
CA ALA A 80 0.07 -6.33 -17.97
C ALA A 80 -0.70 -6.27 -16.65
N ALA A 81 -1.02 -7.43 -16.04
CA ALA A 81 -1.67 -7.51 -14.73
C ALA A 81 -0.85 -6.79 -13.65
N PHE A 82 0.45 -7.09 -13.55
CA PHE A 82 1.33 -6.43 -12.57
C PHE A 82 1.48 -4.93 -12.83
N ALA A 83 1.65 -4.52 -14.09
CA ALA A 83 1.74 -3.11 -14.43
C ALA A 83 0.45 -2.32 -14.14
N ASN A 84 -0.72 -2.95 -14.27
CA ASN A 84 -2.00 -2.34 -13.89
C ASN A 84 -2.16 -2.29 -12.38
N ALA A 85 -1.78 -3.36 -11.67
CA ALA A 85 -1.80 -3.42 -10.21
C ALA A 85 -0.92 -2.33 -9.60
N THR A 86 0.33 -2.21 -10.05
CA THR A 86 1.23 -1.14 -9.61
C THR A 86 0.62 0.24 -9.86
N ARG A 87 -0.03 0.49 -11.01
CA ARG A 87 -0.73 1.76 -11.26
C ARG A 87 -1.88 2.02 -10.27
N VAL A 88 -2.70 1.02 -9.99
CA VAL A 88 -3.79 1.17 -9.02
C VAL A 88 -3.23 1.39 -7.62
N ASP A 89 -2.17 0.70 -7.22
CA ASP A 89 -1.49 0.91 -5.94
C ASP A 89 -1.03 2.35 -5.76
N LEU A 90 -0.38 2.88 -6.80
CA LEU A 90 0.11 4.25 -6.86
C LEU A 90 -1.03 5.27 -6.87
N ALA A 91 -2.11 5.00 -7.59
CA ALA A 91 -3.29 5.86 -7.64
C ALA A 91 -4.03 5.93 -6.29
N LEU A 92 -4.02 4.83 -5.54
CA LEU A 92 -4.60 4.73 -4.20
C LEU A 92 -3.68 5.29 -3.11
N GLY A 93 -2.37 5.22 -3.31
CA GLY A 93 -1.36 5.45 -2.28
C GLY A 93 -1.37 4.35 -1.23
N GLY A 94 -1.27 3.09 -1.68
CA GLY A 94 -1.33 1.89 -0.84
C GLY A 94 -0.15 1.71 0.13
N SER A 95 -0.10 0.54 0.75
CA SER A 95 0.97 0.14 1.68
C SER A 95 2.27 -0.13 0.93
N SER A 96 3.43 0.28 1.48
CA SER A 96 4.74 -0.08 0.92
C SER A 96 4.96 -1.60 0.83
N ASN A 97 4.30 -2.40 1.69
CA ASN A 97 4.34 -3.86 1.65
C ASN A 97 3.80 -4.45 0.33
N SER A 98 2.99 -3.69 -0.42
CA SER A 98 2.52 -4.12 -1.75
C SER A 98 3.68 -4.43 -2.70
N VAL A 99 4.80 -3.69 -2.61
CA VAL A 99 5.98 -3.89 -3.45
C VAL A 99 6.55 -5.29 -3.20
N LEU A 100 6.70 -5.69 -1.93
CA LEU A 100 7.19 -7.02 -1.58
C LEU A 100 6.26 -8.13 -2.06
N HIS A 101 4.95 -7.96 -1.85
CA HIS A 101 3.96 -8.95 -2.27
C HIS A 101 3.87 -9.07 -3.79
N LEU A 102 3.84 -7.96 -4.53
CA LEU A 102 3.81 -7.99 -5.99
C LEU A 102 5.08 -8.62 -6.57
N LEU A 103 6.27 -8.31 -6.02
CA LEU A 103 7.53 -8.95 -6.42
C LEU A 103 7.50 -10.47 -6.18
N ALA A 104 7.00 -10.91 -5.02
CA ALA A 104 6.89 -12.32 -4.68
C ALA A 104 5.90 -13.06 -5.59
N ILE A 105 4.71 -12.51 -5.82
CA ILE A 105 3.69 -13.08 -6.70
C ILE A 105 4.21 -13.12 -8.15
N ALA A 106 4.88 -12.06 -8.61
CA ALA A 106 5.46 -12.00 -9.96
C ALA A 106 6.53 -13.08 -10.15
N ARG A 107 7.38 -13.30 -9.14
CA ARG A 107 8.38 -14.37 -9.16
C ARG A 107 7.73 -15.76 -9.30
N GLU A 108 6.69 -16.05 -8.51
CA GLU A 108 5.96 -17.34 -8.58
C GLU A 108 5.20 -17.51 -9.91
N ALA A 109 4.70 -16.41 -10.47
CA ALA A 109 4.06 -16.40 -11.79
C ALA A 109 5.07 -16.51 -12.95
N GLY A 110 6.38 -16.40 -12.69
CA GLY A 110 7.42 -16.39 -13.72
C GLY A 110 7.46 -15.08 -14.53
N VAL A 111 6.97 -13.97 -13.96
CA VAL A 111 6.92 -12.66 -14.61
C VAL A 111 8.02 -11.74 -14.07
N PRO A 112 8.92 -11.23 -14.92
CA PRO A 112 9.91 -10.24 -14.50
C PRO A 112 9.25 -8.92 -14.10
N LEU A 113 9.46 -8.52 -12.84
CA LEU A 113 9.01 -7.24 -12.30
C LEU A 113 10.17 -6.59 -11.54
N PRO A 114 11.06 -5.81 -12.20
CA PRO A 114 12.16 -5.16 -11.52
C PRO A 114 11.66 -4.00 -10.66
N LEU A 115 12.37 -3.68 -9.56
CA LEU A 115 12.00 -2.57 -8.67
C LEU A 115 11.95 -1.22 -9.41
N SER A 116 12.79 -1.04 -10.43
CA SER A 116 12.79 0.16 -11.29
C SER A 116 11.48 0.39 -12.05
N GLU A 117 10.68 -0.66 -12.28
CA GLU A 117 9.36 -0.51 -12.90
C GLU A 117 8.39 0.23 -11.97
N PHE A 118 8.51 0.07 -10.64
CA PHE A 118 7.70 0.81 -9.68
C PHE A 118 8.05 2.30 -9.68
N ASP A 119 9.33 2.66 -9.74
CA ASP A 119 9.77 4.07 -9.83
C ASP A 119 9.24 4.73 -11.11
N ARG A 120 9.44 4.06 -12.26
CA ARG A 120 8.97 4.54 -13.56
C ARG A 120 7.46 4.78 -13.54
N LEU A 121 6.69 3.79 -13.05
CA LEU A 121 5.23 3.89 -12.99
C LEU A 121 4.75 4.94 -11.98
N SER A 122 5.47 5.16 -10.88
CA SER A 122 5.14 6.20 -9.90
C SER A 122 5.16 7.60 -10.50
N ARG A 123 6.16 7.89 -11.35
CA ARG A 123 6.28 9.18 -12.06
C ARG A 123 5.19 9.40 -13.11
N GLU A 124 4.63 8.32 -13.65
CA GLU A 124 3.63 8.36 -14.72
C GLU A 124 2.18 8.30 -14.22
N THR A 125 1.97 7.92 -12.95
CA THR A 125 0.64 7.61 -12.42
C THR A 125 0.23 8.62 -11.37
N PRO A 126 -0.80 9.45 -11.60
CA PRO A 126 -1.27 10.38 -10.58
C PRO A 126 -1.95 9.65 -9.43
N GLN A 127 -1.81 10.19 -8.21
CA GLN A 127 -2.61 9.75 -7.07
C GLN A 127 -4.02 10.32 -7.17
N LEU A 128 -5.04 9.47 -7.16
CA LEU A 128 -6.44 9.81 -7.42
C LEU A 128 -7.33 9.76 -6.18
N THR A 129 -6.87 9.15 -5.10
CA THR A 129 -7.62 9.10 -3.84
C THR A 129 -6.67 9.13 -2.65
N THR A 130 -7.19 9.48 -1.49
CA THR A 130 -6.46 9.46 -0.22
C THR A 130 -7.30 8.78 0.84
N VAL A 131 -6.88 7.59 1.22
CA VAL A 131 -7.52 6.79 2.26
C VAL A 131 -6.61 6.77 3.49
N THR A 132 -7.20 6.76 4.68
CA THR A 132 -6.52 6.62 5.96
C THR A 132 -5.44 5.53 5.88
N PRO A 133 -4.18 5.81 6.25
CA PRO A 133 -3.71 6.99 7.01
C PRO A 133 -3.32 8.19 6.12
N GLY A 134 -3.35 8.05 4.79
CA GLY A 134 -2.84 9.05 3.84
C GLY A 134 -3.81 10.20 3.53
N GLY A 135 -5.02 10.15 4.09
CA GLY A 135 -6.01 11.23 4.01
C GLY A 135 -7.29 10.87 4.74
N PRO A 136 -8.36 11.66 4.53
CA PRO A 136 -9.54 11.64 5.39
C PRO A 136 -10.52 10.50 5.09
N HIS A 137 -10.41 9.86 3.92
CA HIS A 137 -11.36 8.85 3.50
C HIS A 137 -11.07 7.47 4.11
N MET A 138 -12.08 6.63 4.15
CA MET A 138 -12.02 5.22 4.54
C MET A 138 -12.28 4.33 3.31
N MET A 139 -12.02 3.03 3.42
CA MET A 139 -12.32 2.10 2.31
C MET A 139 -13.81 2.04 1.95
N GLU A 140 -14.69 2.31 2.92
CA GLU A 140 -16.13 2.44 2.70
C GLU A 140 -16.47 3.59 1.74
N ASP A 141 -15.81 4.74 1.89
CA ASP A 141 -15.99 5.87 0.98
C ASP A 141 -15.60 5.47 -0.44
N VAL A 142 -14.50 4.72 -0.60
CA VAL A 142 -14.06 4.23 -1.92
C VAL A 142 -15.08 3.26 -2.52
N GLU A 143 -15.67 2.36 -1.72
CA GLU A 143 -16.75 1.46 -2.16
C GLU A 143 -17.94 2.25 -2.69
N TYR A 144 -18.43 3.23 -1.93
CA TYR A 144 -19.59 4.03 -2.32
C TYR A 144 -19.28 5.01 -3.47
N ALA A 145 -18.03 5.41 -3.66
CA ALA A 145 -17.58 6.18 -4.82
C ALA A 145 -17.48 5.34 -6.11
N GLY A 146 -17.69 4.01 -6.04
CA GLY A 146 -17.71 3.09 -7.17
C GLY A 146 -16.59 2.03 -7.17
N GLY A 147 -15.78 1.99 -6.12
CA GLY A 147 -14.77 0.95 -5.87
C GLY A 147 -13.63 0.90 -6.88
N ILE A 148 -12.99 -0.27 -6.98
CA ILE A 148 -11.91 -0.51 -7.95
C ILE A 148 -12.35 -0.29 -9.40
N PRO A 149 -13.54 -0.71 -9.86
CA PRO A 149 -13.99 -0.40 -11.22
C PRO A 149 -13.97 1.10 -11.55
N ALA A 150 -14.31 1.97 -10.60
CA ALA A 150 -14.26 3.42 -10.76
C ALA A 150 -12.82 3.96 -10.85
N ILE A 151 -11.90 3.43 -10.04
CA ILE A 151 -10.47 3.78 -10.14
C ILE A 151 -9.88 3.32 -11.48
N LEU A 152 -10.21 2.10 -11.92
CA LEU A 152 -9.83 1.59 -13.23
C LEU A 152 -10.38 2.46 -14.35
N ASN A 153 -11.61 2.97 -14.22
CA ASN A 153 -12.20 3.91 -15.18
C ASN A 153 -11.35 5.17 -15.33
N ARG A 154 -10.91 5.78 -14.22
CA ARG A 154 -10.01 6.95 -14.25
C ARG A 154 -8.68 6.63 -14.91
N LEU A 155 -8.13 5.44 -14.65
CA LEU A 155 -6.84 5.01 -15.16
C LEU A 155 -6.92 4.41 -16.57
N LEU A 156 -8.10 4.34 -17.19
CA LEU A 156 -8.31 3.70 -18.50
C LEU A 156 -7.26 4.09 -19.57
N PRO A 157 -6.83 5.36 -19.71
CA PRO A 157 -5.78 5.74 -20.67
C PRO A 157 -4.41 5.07 -20.43
N PHE A 158 -4.15 4.60 -19.21
CA PHE A 158 -2.89 3.98 -18.78
C PHE A 158 -2.98 2.45 -18.66
N LEU A 159 -4.19 1.88 -18.72
CA LEU A 159 -4.40 0.45 -18.52
C LEU A 159 -3.92 -0.37 -19.73
N LYS A 160 -3.27 -1.49 -19.43
CA LYS A 160 -2.95 -2.52 -20.40
C LYS A 160 -4.04 -3.59 -20.38
N LYS A 161 -4.34 -4.17 -21.55
CA LYS A 161 -5.29 -5.29 -21.64
C LYS A 161 -4.79 -6.48 -20.81
N ASN A 162 -5.68 -7.07 -20.03
CA ASN A 162 -5.40 -8.22 -19.17
C ASN A 162 -6.69 -9.05 -18.99
N PRO A 163 -6.67 -10.37 -19.21
CA PRO A 163 -7.81 -11.22 -18.87
C PRO A 163 -8.04 -11.25 -17.34
N THR A 164 -9.24 -11.56 -16.90
CA THR A 164 -9.57 -11.67 -15.48
C THR A 164 -10.36 -12.94 -15.19
N VAL A 165 -10.45 -13.31 -13.90
CA VAL A 165 -11.25 -14.44 -13.44
C VAL A 165 -12.73 -14.29 -13.76
N SER A 166 -13.24 -13.09 -14.02
CA SER A 166 -14.66 -12.92 -14.40
C SER A 166 -14.96 -13.29 -15.85
N GLY A 167 -13.95 -13.59 -16.66
CA GLY A 167 -14.08 -13.79 -18.10
C GLY A 167 -14.07 -12.49 -18.91
N GLU A 168 -14.03 -11.33 -18.25
CA GLU A 168 -13.96 -10.03 -18.90
C GLU A 168 -12.54 -9.49 -18.91
N GLU A 169 -12.23 -8.66 -19.90
CA GLU A 169 -10.96 -7.93 -19.96
C GLU A 169 -10.98 -6.75 -18.97
N ILE A 170 -9.86 -6.46 -18.32
CA ILE A 170 -9.77 -5.37 -17.34
C ILE A 170 -10.20 -4.01 -17.90
N THR A 171 -9.94 -3.72 -19.19
CA THR A 171 -10.39 -2.45 -19.79
C THR A 171 -11.89 -2.41 -20.04
N ALA A 172 -12.56 -3.56 -20.20
CA ALA A 172 -14.02 -3.62 -20.28
C ALA A 172 -14.64 -3.31 -18.91
N ILE A 173 -14.08 -3.89 -17.83
CA ILE A 173 -14.46 -3.58 -16.44
C ILE A 173 -14.26 -2.08 -16.18
N ALA A 174 -13.12 -1.52 -16.58
CA ALA A 174 -12.83 -0.10 -16.46
C ALA A 174 -13.83 0.80 -17.21
N ARG A 175 -14.18 0.48 -18.46
CA ARG A 175 -15.12 1.29 -19.27
C ARG A 175 -16.51 1.39 -18.66
N ARG A 176 -17.01 0.32 -18.03
CA ARG A 176 -18.32 0.34 -17.35
C ARG A 176 -18.25 0.84 -15.90
N GLY A 177 -17.05 0.92 -15.32
CA GLY A 177 -16.84 1.48 -14.00
C GLY A 177 -17.36 2.92 -13.96
N ARG A 178 -18.20 3.23 -12.97
CA ARG A 178 -18.78 4.57 -12.80
C ARG A 178 -18.17 5.20 -11.58
N VAL A 179 -17.59 6.37 -11.75
CA VAL A 179 -17.15 7.19 -10.62
C VAL A 179 -18.37 7.95 -10.12
N LEU A 180 -18.76 7.69 -8.87
CA LEU A 180 -19.97 8.26 -8.26
C LEU A 180 -19.65 9.52 -7.44
N ASP A 181 -18.39 9.71 -7.06
CA ASP A 181 -17.94 10.87 -6.29
C ASP A 181 -16.52 11.31 -6.71
N ASP A 182 -16.42 12.48 -7.34
CA ASP A 182 -15.18 13.16 -7.75
C ASP A 182 -14.37 13.73 -6.55
N GLY A 183 -14.99 13.87 -5.39
CA GLY A 183 -14.35 14.25 -4.13
C GLY A 183 -13.46 13.12 -3.59
N ILE A 184 -13.92 11.87 -3.72
CA ILE A 184 -13.22 10.68 -3.23
C ILE A 184 -12.28 10.09 -4.30
N ILE A 185 -12.75 9.99 -5.55
CA ILE A 185 -11.97 9.47 -6.69
C ILE A 185 -11.78 10.61 -7.71
N ARG A 186 -10.67 11.33 -7.54
CA ARG A 186 -10.30 12.52 -8.30
C ARG A 186 -10.16 12.22 -9.80
N THR A 187 -10.32 13.28 -10.60
CA THR A 187 -10.04 13.23 -12.04
C THR A 187 -8.54 13.27 -12.34
N LEU A 188 -8.14 12.81 -13.54
CA LEU A 188 -6.76 12.95 -14.02
C LEU A 188 -6.31 14.41 -14.18
N LYS A 189 -7.25 15.36 -14.35
CA LYS A 189 -6.96 16.79 -14.50
C LYS A 189 -6.74 17.49 -13.16
N ALA A 190 -7.39 17.00 -12.10
CA ALA A 190 -7.29 17.54 -10.75
C ALA A 190 -6.99 16.42 -9.73
N PRO A 191 -5.88 15.67 -9.91
CA PRO A 191 -5.53 14.57 -9.03
C PRO A 191 -5.12 15.10 -7.65
N VAL A 192 -5.05 14.21 -6.67
CA VAL A 192 -4.50 14.55 -5.33
C VAL A 192 -3.04 14.95 -5.48
N ARG A 193 -2.27 14.15 -6.22
CA ARG A 193 -0.86 14.38 -6.54
C ARG A 193 -0.59 13.99 -7.99
N LYS A 194 0.36 14.67 -8.63
CA LYS A 194 0.75 14.39 -10.02
C LYS A 194 1.53 13.07 -10.16
N GLU A 195 2.19 12.65 -9.08
CA GLU A 195 2.93 11.39 -8.98
C GLU A 195 2.21 10.43 -8.02
N GLY A 196 2.56 9.15 -8.09
CA GLY A 196 1.92 8.08 -7.34
C GLY A 196 2.19 8.15 -5.84
N GLY A 197 1.47 7.38 -5.03
CA GLY A 197 1.62 7.46 -3.57
C GLY A 197 2.84 6.76 -2.98
N LEU A 198 3.63 6.03 -3.79
CA LEU A 198 4.87 5.35 -3.38
C LEU A 198 6.06 5.86 -4.21
N ALA A 199 7.25 5.90 -3.62
CA ALA A 199 8.49 6.16 -4.34
C ALA A 199 9.56 5.12 -4.00
N ILE A 200 10.43 4.84 -4.97
CA ILE A 200 11.62 4.01 -4.79
C ILE A 200 12.82 4.92 -4.60
N LEU A 201 13.56 4.71 -3.51
CA LEU A 201 14.78 5.45 -3.22
C LEU A 201 15.99 4.55 -3.47
N THR A 202 17.05 5.13 -4.01
CA THR A 202 18.33 4.45 -4.23
C THR A 202 19.47 5.35 -3.78
N GLY A 203 20.61 4.76 -3.46
CA GLY A 203 21.80 5.49 -3.04
C GLY A 203 22.80 4.60 -2.34
N ASN A 204 23.86 5.19 -1.79
CA ASN A 204 24.90 4.46 -1.08
C ASN A 204 24.40 3.67 0.15
N LEU A 205 23.31 4.11 0.78
CA LEU A 205 22.69 3.39 1.90
C LEU A 205 21.66 2.35 1.47
N ALA A 206 21.16 2.42 0.23
CA ALA A 206 20.13 1.51 -0.28
C ALA A 206 20.45 1.15 -1.75
N PRO A 207 21.57 0.45 -2.02
CA PRO A 207 21.97 0.14 -3.40
C PRO A 207 21.04 -0.87 -4.08
N GLY A 208 20.37 -1.73 -3.30
CA GLY A 208 19.28 -2.61 -3.77
C GLY A 208 17.90 -1.94 -3.79
N GLY A 209 17.83 -0.67 -3.37
CA GLY A 209 16.60 0.12 -3.27
C GLY A 209 15.98 0.13 -1.88
N ALA A 210 15.07 1.07 -1.69
CA ALA A 210 14.22 1.24 -0.52
C ALA A 210 12.87 1.82 -0.95
N VAL A 211 11.85 1.71 -0.10
CA VAL A 211 10.49 2.14 -0.41
C VAL A 211 10.03 3.17 0.60
N VAL A 212 9.40 4.25 0.11
CA VAL A 212 8.71 5.24 0.94
C VAL A 212 7.30 5.45 0.44
N LYS A 213 6.35 5.56 1.37
CA LYS A 213 4.97 5.97 1.08
C LYS A 213 4.90 7.49 1.01
N GLN A 214 5.27 8.05 -0.14
CA GLN A 214 5.33 9.50 -0.32
C GLN A 214 3.98 10.22 -0.18
N SER A 215 2.86 9.51 -0.31
CA SER A 215 1.53 10.07 -0.03
C SER A 215 1.36 10.53 1.42
N GLY A 216 2.06 9.89 2.36
CA GLY A 216 2.07 10.23 3.78
C GLY A 216 3.20 11.16 4.20
N VAL A 217 4.05 11.63 3.27
CA VAL A 217 5.19 12.49 3.57
C VAL A 217 4.82 13.96 3.31
N ASP A 218 5.11 14.83 4.28
CA ASP A 218 4.99 16.27 4.10
C ASP A 218 5.99 16.77 3.03
N PRO A 219 5.58 17.64 2.09
CA PRO A 219 6.49 18.14 1.04
C PRO A 219 7.80 18.76 1.57
N SER A 220 7.79 19.37 2.76
CA SER A 220 8.99 19.91 3.40
C SER A 220 10.03 18.84 3.75
N MET A 221 9.61 17.57 3.85
CA MET A 221 10.45 16.42 4.16
C MET A 221 10.90 15.63 2.92
N PHE A 222 10.53 16.05 1.71
CA PHE A 222 11.01 15.41 0.46
C PHE A 222 12.52 15.53 0.29
N SER A 223 13.11 16.60 0.82
CA SER A 223 14.56 16.76 0.96
C SER A 223 14.88 17.03 2.42
N PHE A 224 15.50 16.05 3.07
CA PHE A 224 15.84 16.15 4.49
C PHE A 224 17.29 15.74 4.70
N ARG A 225 18.03 16.58 5.41
CA ARG A 225 19.39 16.29 5.88
C ARG A 225 19.41 16.41 7.39
N GLY A 226 19.91 15.38 8.06
CA GLY A 226 19.91 15.32 9.50
C GLY A 226 21.04 14.47 10.07
N LYS A 227 21.18 14.50 11.39
CA LYS A 227 22.17 13.70 12.12
C LYS A 227 21.62 12.30 12.36
N ALA A 228 22.36 11.27 11.94
CA ALA A 228 21.99 9.89 12.19
C ALA A 228 21.98 9.57 13.70
N ARG A 229 20.92 8.92 14.14
CA ARG A 229 20.75 8.32 15.47
C ARG A 229 20.50 6.84 15.25
N VAL A 230 21.55 6.05 15.38
CA VAL A 230 21.57 4.64 14.97
C VAL A 230 21.23 3.75 16.16
N PHE A 231 20.38 2.76 15.89
CA PHE A 231 19.93 1.74 16.83
C PHE A 231 19.97 0.39 16.12
N ASP A 232 20.34 -0.64 16.88
CA ASP A 232 20.45 -2.02 16.39
C ASP A 232 19.21 -2.87 16.73
N SER A 233 18.17 -2.23 17.29
CA SER A 233 16.85 -2.85 17.49
C SER A 233 15.75 -1.79 17.64
N GLU A 234 14.50 -2.18 17.34
CA GLU A 234 13.30 -1.39 17.55
C GLU A 234 13.17 -0.92 19.01
N GLU A 235 13.44 -1.81 19.98
CA GLU A 235 13.27 -1.54 21.40
C GLU A 235 14.22 -0.43 21.87
N ALA A 236 15.48 -0.47 21.41
CA ALA A 236 16.47 0.56 21.73
C ALA A 236 16.07 1.93 21.12
N ALA A 237 15.57 1.92 19.89
CA ALA A 237 15.06 3.12 19.23
C ALA A 237 13.84 3.68 19.98
N MET A 238 12.90 2.82 20.37
CA MET A 238 11.71 3.19 21.14
C MET A 238 12.08 3.83 22.48
N ALA A 239 13.00 3.22 23.24
CA ALA A 239 13.46 3.78 24.51
C ALA A 239 14.09 5.17 24.34
N ALA A 240 14.81 5.40 23.23
CA ALA A 240 15.40 6.71 22.93
C ALA A 240 14.36 7.75 22.50
N ILE A 241 13.35 7.36 21.71
CA ILE A 241 12.24 8.22 21.29
C ILE A 241 11.43 8.64 22.52
N MET A 242 10.92 7.67 23.28
CA MET A 242 10.10 7.92 24.48
C MET A 242 10.88 8.65 25.58
N GLY A 243 12.19 8.43 25.67
CA GLY A 243 13.08 9.15 26.59
C GLY A 243 13.45 10.57 26.13
N GLY A 244 12.87 11.11 25.05
CA GLY A 244 13.13 12.48 24.57
C GLY A 244 14.55 12.70 24.03
N LYS A 245 15.26 11.62 23.65
CA LYS A 245 16.65 11.70 23.16
C LYS A 245 16.75 12.05 21.67
N ILE A 246 15.62 12.00 20.96
CA ILE A 246 15.52 12.35 19.54
C ILE A 246 15.12 13.83 19.40
N ARG A 247 15.93 14.60 18.68
CA ARG A 247 15.73 16.04 18.46
C ARG A 247 15.35 16.34 17.01
N PRO A 248 14.65 17.46 16.73
CA PRO A 248 14.49 17.96 15.36
C PRO A 248 15.81 17.96 14.57
N GLY A 249 15.76 17.58 13.29
CA GLY A 249 16.96 17.42 12.46
C GLY A 249 17.66 16.06 12.63
N SER A 250 17.05 15.10 13.32
CA SER A 250 17.58 13.73 13.45
C SER A 250 17.05 12.81 12.35
N ILE A 251 17.88 11.83 11.97
CA ILE A 251 17.47 10.66 11.19
C ILE A 251 17.60 9.45 12.11
N VAL A 252 16.47 8.88 12.54
CA VAL A 252 16.46 7.64 13.32
C VAL A 252 16.74 6.49 12.35
N VAL A 253 17.78 5.71 12.62
CA VAL A 253 18.19 4.56 11.81
C VAL A 253 18.00 3.32 12.68
N ILE A 254 17.12 2.41 12.28
CA ILE A 254 16.89 1.13 12.97
C ILE A 254 17.37 0.02 12.05
N ARG A 255 18.41 -0.71 12.46
CA ARG A 255 19.05 -1.77 11.67
C ARG A 255 18.77 -3.14 12.28
N TYR A 256 19.03 -4.18 11.49
CA TYR A 256 18.84 -5.58 11.87
C TYR A 256 17.38 -5.95 12.08
N GLU A 257 16.47 -5.24 11.42
CA GLU A 257 15.04 -5.57 11.42
C GLU A 257 14.62 -6.22 10.09
N GLY A 258 15.59 -6.50 9.21
CA GLY A 258 15.42 -7.15 7.91
C GLY A 258 15.07 -8.65 7.97
N PRO A 259 14.98 -9.33 6.80
CA PRO A 259 14.61 -10.75 6.72
C PRO A 259 15.47 -11.68 7.59
N ARG A 260 16.79 -11.49 7.66
CA ARG A 260 17.71 -12.31 8.45
C ARG A 260 18.01 -11.70 9.81
N GLY A 261 18.15 -10.38 9.90
CA GLY A 261 18.44 -9.69 11.17
C GLY A 261 17.29 -9.82 12.18
N GLY A 262 16.06 -9.51 11.74
CA GLY A 262 14.88 -9.37 12.59
C GLY A 262 14.48 -10.64 13.34
N PRO A 263 14.68 -11.86 12.80
CA PRO A 263 14.33 -12.37 11.46
C PRO A 263 12.87 -12.12 11.03
N GLY A 264 12.56 -12.43 9.76
CA GLY A 264 11.20 -12.33 9.22
C GLY A 264 10.78 -10.92 8.77
N MET A 265 11.72 -9.98 8.77
CA MET A 265 11.53 -8.59 8.35
C MET A 265 10.41 -7.90 9.15
N ARG A 266 10.72 -7.50 10.39
CA ARG A 266 9.74 -7.01 11.37
C ARG A 266 9.00 -5.77 10.87
N GLU A 267 7.70 -5.68 11.19
CA GLU A 267 6.86 -4.54 10.85
C GLU A 267 6.77 -3.59 12.04
N MET A 268 7.26 -2.36 11.87
CA MET A 268 7.33 -1.36 12.93
C MET A 268 6.25 -0.30 12.73
N LEU A 269 5.37 -0.15 13.72
CA LEU A 269 4.41 0.96 13.79
C LEU A 269 4.71 1.88 14.98
N SER A 270 5.06 1.30 16.13
CA SER A 270 5.28 2.00 17.39
C SER A 270 6.29 3.16 17.31
N PRO A 271 7.48 2.99 16.69
CA PRO A 271 8.44 4.11 16.55
C PRO A 271 7.89 5.27 15.74
N THR A 272 7.16 4.97 14.66
CA THR A 272 6.60 5.99 13.78
C THR A 272 5.45 6.73 14.48
N ALA A 273 4.57 6.00 15.18
CA ALA A 273 3.49 6.58 15.95
C ALA A 273 4.00 7.46 17.10
N ALA A 274 5.07 7.05 17.79
CA ALA A 274 5.67 7.83 18.86
C ALA A 274 6.28 9.15 18.35
N ILE A 275 7.04 9.12 17.26
CA ILE A 275 7.58 10.33 16.61
C ILE A 275 6.45 11.30 16.21
N MET A 276 5.36 10.75 15.68
CA MET A 276 4.19 11.54 15.29
C MET A 276 3.46 12.15 16.48
N GLY A 277 3.19 11.35 17.52
CA GLY A 277 2.55 11.81 18.75
C GLY A 277 3.35 12.87 19.50
N MET A 278 4.68 12.86 19.37
CA MET A 278 5.57 13.89 19.91
C MET A 278 5.67 15.16 19.04
N GLY A 279 4.93 15.25 17.93
CA GLY A 279 4.95 16.40 17.03
C GLY A 279 6.25 16.54 16.22
N LEU A 280 6.97 15.44 16.01
CA LEU A 280 8.25 15.40 15.29
C LEU A 280 8.11 14.94 13.83
N GLY A 281 6.89 14.66 13.36
CA GLY A 281 6.60 14.09 12.03
C GLY A 281 7.12 14.87 10.82
N THR A 282 7.33 16.18 10.96
CA THR A 282 7.90 17.07 9.92
C THR A 282 9.32 17.54 10.25
N LYS A 283 9.96 16.89 11.22
CA LYS A 283 11.26 17.31 11.77
C LYS A 283 12.27 16.18 11.92
N VAL A 284 11.80 14.93 11.87
CA VAL A 284 12.60 13.72 12.05
C VAL A 284 12.23 12.72 10.97
N ALA A 285 13.23 12.10 10.35
CA ALA A 285 13.06 10.96 9.44
C ALA A 285 13.38 9.65 10.16
N LEU A 286 12.75 8.55 9.72
CA LEU A 286 13.04 7.21 10.21
C LEU A 286 13.39 6.32 9.02
N ILE A 287 14.49 5.59 9.10
CA ILE A 287 14.91 4.64 8.06
C ILE A 287 15.22 3.26 8.67
N THR A 288 14.95 2.19 7.92
CA THR A 288 15.18 0.82 8.36
C THR A 288 15.29 -0.19 7.22
N ASP A 289 15.99 -1.31 7.48
CA ASP A 289 15.98 -2.53 6.67
C ASP A 289 14.75 -3.42 6.93
N GLY A 290 13.96 -3.13 7.96
CA GLY A 290 12.65 -3.73 8.22
C GLY A 290 11.52 -3.15 7.37
N ARG A 291 10.27 -3.35 7.82
CA ARG A 291 9.05 -2.86 7.15
C ARG A 291 8.31 -1.85 8.01
N PHE A 292 7.53 -1.00 7.35
CA PHE A 292 6.54 -0.15 8.00
C PHE A 292 5.14 -0.67 7.77
N SER A 293 4.29 -0.41 8.74
CA SER A 293 2.88 -0.72 8.58
C SER A 293 2.23 0.14 7.50
N GLY A 294 1.18 -0.37 6.87
CA GLY A 294 0.34 0.43 5.97
C GLY A 294 -0.27 1.67 6.64
N GLY A 295 -0.35 1.66 7.98
CA GLY A 295 -0.77 2.77 8.84
C GLY A 295 0.27 3.87 9.07
N THR A 296 1.53 3.65 8.65
CA THR A 296 2.59 4.64 8.83
C THR A 296 2.37 5.86 7.95
N HIS A 297 2.58 7.04 8.55
CA HIS A 297 2.69 8.32 7.87
C HIS A 297 4.01 8.98 8.24
N GLY A 298 4.43 9.99 7.48
CA GLY A 298 5.72 10.69 7.62
C GLY A 298 6.86 10.10 6.81
N PRO A 299 8.05 10.73 6.91
CA PRO A 299 9.27 10.35 6.18
C PRO A 299 9.90 9.08 6.75
N CYS A 300 9.19 7.97 6.55
CA CYS A 300 9.56 6.62 6.99
C CYS A 300 9.97 5.78 5.77
N ILE A 301 11.26 5.46 5.66
CA ILE A 301 11.86 4.77 4.51
C ILE A 301 12.24 3.34 4.93
N GLY A 302 11.51 2.36 4.41
CA GLY A 302 11.70 0.96 4.77
C GLY A 302 12.32 0.16 3.64
N HIS A 303 12.51 -1.13 3.90
CA HIS A 303 12.94 -2.12 2.90
C HIS A 303 14.34 -1.80 2.35
N ILE A 304 15.15 -1.09 3.13
CA ILE A 304 16.53 -0.78 2.73
C ILE A 304 17.25 -2.09 2.45
N SER A 305 17.73 -2.20 1.21
CA SER A 305 18.37 -3.39 0.69
C SER A 305 19.77 -3.05 0.18
N PRO A 306 20.80 -3.88 0.43
CA PRO A 306 20.80 -5.03 1.36
C PRO A 306 20.44 -4.65 2.80
N GLU A 307 19.93 -5.63 3.56
CA GLU A 307 19.71 -5.46 5.00
C GLU A 307 21.04 -5.38 5.75
N ALA A 308 21.07 -4.78 6.94
CA ALA A 308 22.31 -4.59 7.69
C ALA A 308 22.99 -5.90 8.11
N MET A 309 22.23 -7.00 8.16
CA MET A 309 22.76 -8.34 8.46
C MET A 309 23.67 -8.90 7.33
N GLU A 310 23.55 -8.36 6.11
CA GLU A 310 24.33 -8.80 4.95
C GLU A 310 25.64 -8.01 4.74
N GLY A 311 25.97 -7.08 5.65
CA GLY A 311 27.13 -6.17 5.55
C GLY A 311 26.77 -4.81 4.99
#